data_AF-A0A503AED0-F1
#
_entry.id   AF-A0A503AED0-F1
#
_cell.length_a   1.000
_cell.length_b   1.000
_cell.length_c   1.000
_cell.angle_alpha   90.00
_cell.angle_beta   90.00
_cell.angle_gamma   90.00
#
_symmetry.space_group_name_H-M   'P 1'
#
loop_
_entity.id
_entity.type
_entity.pdbx_description
1 polymer ?
#
loop_
_entity_poly.entity_id
_entity_poly.type
_entity_poly.pdbx_seq_one_letter_code
_entity_poly.pdbx_strand_id
1 'polypeptide(L)' 'MENGHSPQLDDYVRQLVETTGITKAEALELIYLLGLNWASLVREAKAIKATTATSPGSQI' A
#
# COMPACT_ATOMS: atom_id res chain seq x y z
N MET A 1 22.40 5.81 -14.78
CA MET A 1 21.54 4.90 -14.01
C MET A 1 21.67 5.33 -12.55
N GLU A 2 20.73 6.08 -12.01
CA GLU A 2 20.61 6.22 -10.56
C GLU A 2 19.17 5.92 -10.19
N ASN A 3 19.00 4.88 -9.37
CA ASN A 3 17.71 4.36 -8.97
C ASN A 3 17.08 5.37 -8.01
N GLY A 4 16.00 6.02 -8.42
CA GLY A 4 15.26 7.04 -7.67
C GLY A 4 14.54 6.52 -6.41
N HIS A 5 15.20 5.74 -5.57
CA HIS A 5 14.77 5.48 -4.20
C HIS A 5 15.22 6.65 -3.34
N SER A 6 14.31 7.61 -3.13
CA SER A 6 14.52 8.59 -2.07
C SER A 6 14.28 7.89 -0.73
N PRO A 7 15.12 8.11 0.30
CA PRO A 7 14.95 7.45 1.60
C PRO A 7 13.56 7.70 2.22
N GLN A 8 12.94 8.83 1.87
CA GLN A 8 11.57 9.15 2.26
C GLN A 8 10.53 8.21 1.65
N LEU A 9 10.72 7.77 0.39
CA LEU A 9 9.82 6.81 -0.25
C LEU A 9 9.88 5.46 0.47
N ASP A 10 11.08 4.97 0.77
CA ASP A 10 11.28 3.72 1.50
C ASP A 10 10.61 3.74 2.88
N ASP A 11 10.74 4.86 3.60
CA ASP A 11 10.10 5.05 4.91
C ASP A 11 8.56 5.02 4.80
N TYR A 12 7.99 5.70 3.81
CA TYR A 12 6.54 5.69 3.58
C TYR A 12 6.03 4.31 3.18
N VAL A 13 6.72 3.61 2.29
CA VAL A 13 6.37 2.25 1.86
C VAL A 13 6.39 1.31 3.07
N ARG A 14 7.46 1.34 3.86
CA ARG A 14 7.60 0.52 5.06
C ARG A 14 6.46 0.80 6.04
N GLN A 15 6.25 2.07 6.39
CA GLN A 15 5.23 2.45 7.37
C GLN A 15 3.82 2.06 6.90
N LEU A 16 3.52 2.22 5.60
CA LEU A 16 2.22 1.88 5.03
C LEU A 16 1.97 0.36 5.09
N VAL A 17 2.97 -0.45 4.72
CA VAL A 17 2.93 -1.91 4.82
C VAL A 17 2.71 -2.36 6.28
N GLU A 18 3.48 -1.82 7.22
CA GLU A 18 3.35 -2.18 8.64
C GLU A 18 1.99 -1.77 9.24
N THR A 19 1.46 -0.61 8.83
CA THR A 19 0.20 -0.08 9.36
C THR A 19 -1.03 -0.80 8.81
N THR A 20 -0.98 -1.30 7.58
CA THR A 20 -2.17 -1.77 6.86
C THR A 20 -2.11 -3.24 6.43
N GLY A 21 -0.93 -3.84 6.43
CA GLY A 21 -0.74 -5.24 6.07
C GLY A 21 -0.91 -5.53 4.57
N ILE A 22 -0.86 -4.51 3.71
CA ILE A 22 -0.73 -4.67 2.26
C ILE A 22 0.73 -4.97 1.89
N THR A 23 0.97 -5.42 0.66
CA THR A 23 2.31 -5.70 0.16
C THR A 23 3.07 -4.42 -0.20
N LYS A 24 4.40 -4.52 -0.29
CA LYS A 24 5.27 -3.40 -0.73
C LYS A 24 4.91 -2.89 -2.13
N ALA A 25 4.49 -3.79 -3.03
CA ALA A 25 4.11 -3.43 -4.40
C ALA A 25 2.83 -2.57 -4.40
N GLU A 26 1.81 -2.97 -3.64
CA GLU A 26 0.57 -2.21 -3.48
C GLU A 26 0.84 -0.84 -2.82
N ALA A 27 1.72 -0.79 -1.82
CA ALA A 27 2.12 0.46 -1.17
C ALA A 27 2.82 1.43 -2.14
N LEU A 28 3.76 0.92 -2.95
CA LEU A 28 4.44 1.72 -3.99
C LEU A 28 3.46 2.25 -5.04
N GLU A 29 2.52 1.42 -5.48
CA GLU A 29 1.50 1.82 -6.45
C GLU A 29 0.61 2.93 -5.90
N LEU A 30 0.13 2.79 -4.65
CA LEU A 30 -0.65 3.83 -4.00
C LEU A 30 0.11 5.15 -3.86
N ILE A 31 1.39 5.10 -3.49
CA ILE A 31 2.23 6.30 -3.37
C ILE A 31 2.46 6.94 -4.74
N TYR A 32 2.63 6.14 -5.79
CA TYR A 32 2.76 6.67 -7.16
C TYR A 32 1.47 7.35 -7.64
N LEU A 33 0.31 6.79 -7.31
CA LEU A 33 -1.00 7.32 -7.74
C LEU A 33 -1.47 8.53 -6.92
N LEU A 34 -1.23 8.52 -5.61
CA LEU A 34 -1.80 9.49 -4.66
C LEU A 34 -0.77 10.49 -4.12
N GLY A 35 0.52 10.25 -4.36
CA GLY A 35 1.61 10.95 -3.71
C GLY A 35 1.73 10.60 -2.22
N LEU A 36 2.43 11.44 -1.46
CA LEU A 36 2.75 11.21 -0.04
C LEU A 36 1.65 11.68 0.94
N ASN A 37 0.38 11.66 0.51
CA ASN A 37 -0.75 11.98 1.39
C ASN A 37 -1.11 10.78 2.28
N TRP A 38 -0.58 10.76 3.50
CA TRP A 38 -0.73 9.65 4.44
C TRP A 38 -2.19 9.23 4.71
N ALA A 39 -3.11 10.19 4.87
CA ALA A 39 -4.51 9.86 5.18
C ALA A 39 -5.19 9.12 4.02
N SER A 40 -4.95 9.56 2.78
CA SER A 40 -5.44 8.90 1.58
C SER A 40 -4.80 7.52 1.40
N LEU A 41 -3.48 7.41 1.60
CA LEU A 41 -2.75 6.14 1.50
C LEU A 41 -3.31 5.09 2.45
N VAL A 42 -3.51 5.43 3.73
CA VAL A 42 -4.02 4.49 4.73
C VAL A 42 -5.46 4.06 4.41
N ARG A 43 -6.31 4.96 3.91
CA ARG A 43 -7.68 4.64 3.53
C ARG A 43 -7.72 3.63 2.39
N GLU A 44 -7.02 3.90 1.29
CA GLU A 44 -7.03 3.02 0.13
C GLU A 44 -6.34 1.68 0.43
N ALA A 45 -5.23 1.69 1.17
CA ALA A 45 -4.55 0.48 1.61
C ALA A 45 -5.46 -0.44 2.46
N LYS A 46 -6.26 0.12 3.37
CA LYS A 46 -7.25 -0.65 4.13
C LYS A 46 -8.36 -1.21 3.25
N ALA A 47 -8.80 -0.46 2.23
CA ALA A 47 -9.78 -0.95 1.27
C ALA A 47 -9.24 -2.16 0.47
N ILE A 48 -8.00 -2.10 -0.01
CA ILE A 48 -7.31 -3.21 -0.68
C ILE A 48 -7.17 -4.42 0.25
N LYS A 49 -6.80 -4.21 1.52
CA LYS A 49 -6.71 -5.31 2.49
C LYS A 49 -8.06 -5.97 2.76
N ALA A 50 -9.13 -5.17 2.80
CA ALA A 50 -10.49 -5.67 3.02
C ALA A 50 -10.98 -6.52 1.84
N THR A 51 -10.66 -6.16 0.59
CA THR A 51 -11.03 -6.95 -0.60
C THR A 51 -10.23 -8.23 -0.71
N THR A 52 -8.95 -8.22 -0.36
CA THR A 52 -8.10 -9.43 -0.35
C THR A 52 -8.47 -10.40 0.77
N ALA A 53 -8.92 -9.91 1.93
CA ALA A 53 -9.45 -10.74 3.01
C ALA A 53 -10.87 -11.25 2.73
N THR A 54 -11.63 -10.53 1.90
CA THR A 54 -13.01 -10.86 1.53
C THR A 54 -13.06 -11.43 0.10
N SER A 55 -12.36 -12.53 -0.13
CA SER A 55 -12.73 -13.47 -1.20
C SER A 55 -13.59 -14.59 -0.61
N PRO A 56 -14.93 -14.48 -0.62
CA PRO A 56 -15.81 -15.61 -0.39
C PRO A 56 -15.79 -16.51 -1.64
N GLY A 57 -14.71 -17.27 -1.78
CA GLY A 57 -14.56 -18.32 -2.78
C GLY A 57 -14.51 -19.69 -2.11
N SER A 58 -15.57 -20.08 -1.39
CA SER A 58 -15.82 -21.48 -1.04
C SER A 58 -17.26 -21.67 -0.54
N GLN A 59 -18.23 -21.63 -1.45
CA GLN A 59 -19.48 -22.35 -1.25
C GLN A 59 -19.98 -22.83 -2.61
N ILE A 60 -19.47 -24.00 -3.02
CA ILE A 60 -20.14 -24.91 -3.95
C ILE A 60 -20.55 -26.15 -3.15
#